data_AF-A0A4V2B1B8-F1
#
_entry.id   AF-A0A4V2B1B8-F1
#
_cell.length_a   1.000
_cell.length_b   1.000
_cell.length_c   1.000
_cell.angle_alpha   90.00
_cell.angle_beta   90.00
_cell.angle_gamma   90.00
#
_symmetry.space_group_name_H-M   'P 1'
#
loop_
_entity.id
_entity.type
_entity.pdbx_description
1 polymer ?
#
loop_
_entity_poly.entity_id
_entity_poly.type
_entity_poly.pdbx_seq_one_letter_code
_entity_poly.pdbx_strand_id
1 'polypeptide(L)'
;MKRALTAGFCLGLGVLACVVRDESTQITIAFASETAVPSELDDLTVKITDARGSVTYLNDYEVRDPAFFPTTLAVVPANDESFEGPIRVEVEGRGAKGAVRLQRSAILAYSKGRNLLLPMPLRMACVNFPDCGAGRTCRGGQCVDAIVGDTELRDFVETEVFARPGGACFDEAACLRGAARVDVSADCTFPMAGDGNVALVWEAAPTRLLLLTAGDAQEGWTRQSPERGQLSRGACVSLLDPETDVQKREVPDRALEVFVADACPEKTAAVPYCPAADGHSGIGAAH
;
A
#
# COMPACT_ATOMS: atom_id res chain seq x y z
N MET A 1 -1.81 72.58 48.74
CA MET A 1 -2.57 72.05 47.59
C MET A 1 -1.70 71.03 46.87
N LYS A 2 -1.86 69.72 47.15
CA LYS A 2 -1.16 68.65 46.43
C LYS A 2 -2.20 67.89 45.62
N ARG A 3 -2.10 67.95 44.28
CA ARG A 3 -2.95 67.20 43.35
C ARG A 3 -2.36 65.80 43.16
N ALA A 4 -3.14 64.77 43.48
CA ALA A 4 -2.82 63.38 43.16
C ALA A 4 -3.24 63.09 41.71
N LEU A 5 -2.30 62.63 40.90
CA LEU A 5 -2.55 62.04 39.58
C LEU A 5 -2.91 60.56 39.79
N THR A 6 -4.12 60.16 39.38
CA THR A 6 -4.55 58.77 39.35
C THR A 6 -4.30 58.23 37.94
N ALA A 7 -3.29 57.35 37.79
CA ALA A 7 -3.01 56.65 36.55
C ALA A 7 -3.97 55.46 36.38
N GLY A 8 -4.81 55.49 35.35
CA GLY A 8 -5.68 54.39 34.97
C GLY A 8 -4.91 53.32 34.21
N PHE A 9 -4.83 52.12 34.77
CA PHE A 9 -4.20 50.94 34.18
C PHE A 9 -5.25 50.21 33.35
N CYS A 10 -5.19 50.30 32.02
CA CYS A 10 -6.01 49.48 31.12
C CYS A 10 -5.50 48.04 31.12
N LEU A 11 -6.18 47.14 31.83
CA LEU A 11 -6.02 45.69 31.65
C LEU A 11 -6.56 45.31 30.26
N GLY A 12 -5.66 45.10 29.30
CA GLY A 12 -5.98 44.40 28.07
C GLY A 12 -6.11 42.90 28.34
N LEU A 13 -7.34 42.38 28.30
CA LEU A 13 -7.58 40.93 28.22
C LEU A 13 -7.07 40.45 26.85
N GLY A 14 -5.87 39.89 26.83
CA GLY A 14 -5.39 39.10 25.71
C GLY A 14 -6.15 37.77 25.65
N VAL A 15 -7.06 37.63 24.69
CA VAL A 15 -7.66 36.34 24.36
C VAL A 15 -6.59 35.50 23.69
N LEU A 16 -5.93 34.62 24.46
CA LEU A 16 -5.16 33.51 23.93
C LEU A 16 -6.14 32.58 23.22
N ALA A 17 -6.27 32.74 21.90
CA ALA A 17 -6.95 31.77 21.07
C ALA A 17 -6.15 30.47 21.08
N CYS A 18 -6.55 29.52 21.93
CA CYS A 18 -6.08 28.15 21.85
C CYS A 18 -6.49 27.61 20.47
N VAL A 19 -5.52 27.45 19.58
CA VAL A 19 -5.69 26.68 18.35
C VAL A 19 -5.95 25.24 18.80
N VAL A 20 -7.21 24.83 18.77
CA VAL A 20 -7.59 23.42 18.97
C VAL A 20 -7.01 22.67 17.77
N ARG A 21 -5.95 21.89 18.01
CA ARG A 21 -5.45 20.96 17.00
C ARG A 21 -6.46 19.83 16.86
N ASP A 22 -6.92 19.61 15.64
CA ASP A 22 -7.70 18.43 15.31
C ASP A 22 -6.75 17.23 15.24
N GLU A 23 -6.53 16.59 16.40
CA GLU A 23 -5.73 15.35 16.49
C GLU A 23 -6.49 14.13 15.97
N SER A 24 -7.75 14.28 15.57
CA SER A 24 -8.57 13.18 15.06
C SER A 24 -8.50 13.03 13.54
N THR A 25 -8.12 14.07 12.80
CA THR A 25 -7.91 13.98 11.34
C THR A 25 -6.53 13.44 11.01
N GLN A 26 -6.47 12.27 10.39
CA GLN A 26 -5.22 11.64 9.96
C GLN A 26 -5.44 10.75 8.73
N ILE A 27 -4.42 10.63 7.89
CA ILE A 27 -4.31 9.54 6.92
C ILE A 27 -3.15 8.65 7.36
N THR A 28 -3.46 7.41 7.71
CA THR A 28 -2.46 6.38 7.98
C THR A 28 -2.18 5.64 6.69
N ILE A 29 -1.00 5.85 6.12
CA ILE A 29 -0.54 5.13 4.94
C ILE A 29 0.01 3.79 5.40
N ALA A 30 -0.43 2.68 4.83
CA ALA A 30 0.12 1.35 5.09
C ALA A 30 0.82 0.80 3.85
N PHE A 31 2.13 0.57 3.97
CA PHE A 31 2.95 0.03 2.90
C PHE A 31 3.03 -1.49 3.04
N ALA A 32 2.84 -2.19 1.93
CA ALA A 32 3.14 -3.62 1.79
C ALA A 32 4.13 -3.76 0.65
N SER A 33 5.05 -4.71 0.71
CA SER A 33 5.91 -5.00 -0.43
C SER A 33 5.90 -6.49 -0.77
N GLU A 34 5.65 -6.80 -2.03
CA GLU A 34 5.84 -8.15 -2.56
C GLU A 34 7.29 -8.40 -2.94
N THR A 35 8.01 -7.36 -3.35
CA THR A 35 9.43 -7.44 -3.67
C THR A 35 10.23 -7.75 -2.40
N ALA A 36 11.24 -8.60 -2.53
CA ALA A 36 12.11 -8.93 -1.40
C ALA A 36 12.96 -7.72 -1.02
N VAL A 37 12.87 -7.34 0.25
CA VAL A 37 13.73 -6.35 0.87
C VAL A 37 14.80 -7.12 1.65
N PRO A 38 16.10 -6.83 1.53
CA PRO A 38 16.74 -5.84 0.66
C PRO A 38 17.07 -6.34 -0.76
N SER A 39 16.91 -7.64 -1.06
CA SER A 39 17.54 -8.24 -2.25
C SER A 39 17.04 -7.69 -3.59
N GLU A 40 15.86 -7.07 -3.63
CA GLU A 40 15.25 -6.48 -4.82
C GLU A 40 15.03 -4.97 -4.71
N LEU A 41 14.92 -4.43 -3.49
CA LEU A 41 14.81 -2.99 -3.19
C LEU A 41 15.84 -2.58 -2.12
N ASP A 42 16.73 -1.68 -2.50
CA ASP A 42 17.76 -1.10 -1.63
C ASP A 42 17.24 0.13 -0.87
N ASP A 43 16.38 0.92 -1.51
CA ASP A 43 15.85 2.17 -0.95
C ASP A 43 14.35 2.30 -1.19
N LEU A 44 13.68 2.96 -0.25
CA LEU A 44 12.30 3.41 -0.39
C LEU A 44 12.24 4.92 -0.16
N THR A 45 11.78 5.69 -1.15
CA THR A 45 11.47 7.11 -0.99
C THR A 45 9.98 7.29 -0.78
N VAL A 46 9.59 8.01 0.28
CA VAL A 46 8.21 8.46 0.48
C VAL A 46 8.17 9.98 0.41
N LYS A 47 7.32 10.51 -0.46
CA LYS A 47 7.15 11.94 -0.70
C LYS A 47 5.67 12.31 -0.60
N ILE A 48 5.37 13.37 0.14
CA ILE A 48 4.03 13.93 0.25
C ILE A 48 4.07 15.38 -0.21
N THR A 49 3.14 15.70 -1.10
CA THR A 49 3.01 17.03 -1.69
C THR A 49 1.62 17.59 -1.40
N ASP A 50 1.52 18.84 -0.97
CA ASP A 50 0.23 19.52 -0.76
C ASP A 50 -0.43 19.95 -2.07
N ALA A 51 -1.65 20.50 -1.98
CA ALA A 51 -2.41 20.95 -3.13
C ALA A 51 -1.74 22.10 -3.93
N ARG A 52 -0.77 22.80 -3.33
CA ARG A 52 0.01 23.87 -3.97
C ARG A 52 1.27 23.34 -4.66
N GLY A 53 1.53 22.04 -4.60
CA GLY A 53 2.75 21.44 -5.13
C GLY A 53 3.95 21.52 -4.18
N SER A 54 3.76 21.94 -2.93
CA SER A 54 4.83 22.03 -1.93
C SER A 54 5.06 20.67 -1.29
N VAL A 55 6.31 20.23 -1.21
CA VAL A 55 6.68 18.99 -0.52
C VAL A 55 6.59 19.21 0.99
N THR A 56 5.64 18.55 1.64
CA THR A 56 5.43 18.63 3.09
C THR A 56 6.13 17.51 3.84
N TYR A 57 6.48 16.43 3.14
CA TYR A 57 7.24 15.31 3.67
C TYR A 57 8.10 14.69 2.57
N LEU A 58 9.35 14.39 2.90
CA LEU A 58 10.25 13.61 2.06
C LEU A 58 11.19 12.84 2.98
N ASN A 59 11.18 11.53 2.87
CA ASN A 59 12.15 10.69 3.56
C ASN A 59 12.61 9.55 2.67
N ASP A 60 13.92 9.31 2.71
CA ASP A 60 14.56 8.17 2.07
C ASP A 60 14.87 7.15 3.16
N TYR A 61 14.32 5.95 3.01
CA TYR A 61 14.55 4.82 3.90
C TYR A 61 15.55 3.90 3.22
N GLU A 62 16.77 3.84 3.75
CA GLU A 62 17.75 2.86 3.31
C GLU A 62 17.34 1.50 3.89
N VAL A 63 16.95 0.56 3.03
CA VAL A 63 16.35 -0.69 3.46
C VAL A 63 17.43 -1.76 3.57
N ARG A 64 18.38 -1.59 4.50
CA ARG A 64 19.45 -2.59 4.77
C ARG A 64 18.96 -3.81 5.55
N ASP A 65 17.92 -3.60 6.34
CA ASP A 65 17.25 -4.60 7.17
C ASP A 65 15.75 -4.43 6.92
N PRO A 66 14.98 -5.50 6.68
CA PRO A 66 13.54 -5.40 6.52
C PRO A 66 12.83 -4.70 7.69
N ALA A 67 13.41 -4.73 8.90
CA ALA A 67 12.91 -3.99 10.06
C ALA A 67 12.90 -2.46 9.87
N PHE A 68 13.70 -1.92 8.92
CA PHE A 68 13.71 -0.49 8.59
C PHE A 68 12.72 -0.11 7.49
N PHE A 69 12.00 -1.07 6.91
CA PHE A 69 10.93 -0.76 5.97
C PHE A 69 9.76 -0.13 6.74
N PRO A 70 9.36 1.13 6.43
CA PRO A 70 8.23 1.72 7.10
C PRO A 70 6.98 0.94 6.71
N THR A 71 6.34 0.27 7.66
CA THR A 71 5.04 -0.38 7.41
C THR A 71 3.89 0.60 7.43
N THR A 72 4.03 1.68 8.22
CA THR A 72 3.02 2.74 8.29
C THR A 72 3.63 4.13 8.39
N LEU A 73 2.93 5.12 7.86
CA LEU A 73 3.22 6.53 8.05
C LEU A 73 1.92 7.29 8.33
N ALA A 74 1.88 7.98 9.47
CA ALA A 74 0.79 8.88 9.81
C ALA A 74 1.03 10.26 9.17
N VAL A 75 0.03 10.76 8.45
CA VAL A 75 0.04 12.07 7.84
C VAL A 75 -1.12 12.88 8.39
N VAL A 76 -0.82 14.04 8.96
CA VAL A 76 -1.82 14.93 9.57
C VAL A 76 -1.87 16.26 8.82
N PRO A 77 -3.04 16.92 8.76
CA PRO A 77 -3.14 18.26 8.19
C PRO A 77 -2.28 19.23 8.99
N ALA A 78 -1.45 20.03 8.32
CA ALA A 78 -0.57 20.98 8.99
C ALA A 78 -1.34 22.18 9.55
N ASN A 79 -2.43 22.56 8.89
CA ASN A 79 -3.27 23.72 9.16
C ASN A 79 -4.60 23.62 8.39
N ASP A 80 -5.48 24.62 8.52
CA ASP A 80 -6.78 24.65 7.84
C ASP A 80 -6.67 24.66 6.29
N GLU A 81 -5.60 25.24 5.74
CA GLU A 81 -5.34 25.24 4.29
C GLU A 81 -5.12 23.82 3.75
N SER A 82 -4.69 22.87 4.59
CA SER A 82 -4.50 21.47 4.21
C SER A 82 -5.81 20.80 3.79
N PHE A 83 -6.97 21.37 4.14
CA PHE A 83 -8.29 20.87 3.74
C PHE A 83 -8.81 21.48 2.42
N GLU A 84 -8.10 22.46 1.85
CA GLU A 84 -8.56 23.17 0.64
C GLU A 84 -8.29 22.39 -0.66
N GLY A 85 -7.49 21.32 -0.60
CA GLY A 85 -7.22 20.48 -1.76
C GLY A 85 -6.60 19.13 -1.41
N PRO A 86 -6.36 18.29 -2.42
CA PRO A 86 -5.82 16.97 -2.20
C PRO A 86 -4.32 17.03 -1.89
N ILE A 87 -3.84 16.07 -1.11
CA ILE A 87 -2.44 15.73 -1.02
C ILE A 87 -2.10 14.67 -2.08
N ARG A 88 -0.85 14.65 -2.54
CA ARG A 88 -0.29 13.56 -3.31
C ARG A 88 0.72 12.81 -2.46
N VAL A 89 0.53 11.50 -2.33
CA VAL A 89 1.48 10.57 -1.74
C VAL A 89 2.18 9.84 -2.88
N GLU A 90 3.51 9.84 -2.89
CA GLU A 90 4.34 9.15 -3.87
C GLU A 90 5.31 8.24 -3.13
N VAL A 91 5.39 6.99 -3.57
CA VAL A 91 6.26 5.96 -3.02
C VAL A 91 7.09 5.40 -4.17
N GLU A 92 8.40 5.38 -3.98
CA GLU A 92 9.35 4.90 -4.98
C GLU A 92 10.28 3.88 -4.35
N GLY A 93 10.27 2.65 -4.87
CA GLY A 93 11.25 1.62 -4.54
C GLY A 93 12.39 1.64 -5.55
N ARG A 94 13.63 1.77 -5.07
CA ARG A 94 14.84 1.68 -5.90
C ARG A 94 15.59 0.41 -5.58
N GLY A 95 16.17 -0.20 -6.61
CA GLY A 95 17.09 -1.33 -6.47
C GLY A 95 18.52 -0.93 -6.76
N ALA A 96 19.33 -1.94 -7.12
CA ALA A 96 20.77 -1.80 -7.35
C ALA A 96 21.11 -0.57 -8.21
N LYS A 97 22.07 0.22 -7.72
CA LYS A 97 22.57 1.46 -8.36
C LYS A 97 21.53 2.60 -8.44
N GLY A 98 20.49 2.55 -7.60
CA GLY A 98 19.48 3.61 -7.51
C GLY A 98 18.46 3.62 -8.66
N ALA A 99 18.36 2.53 -9.43
CA ALA A 99 17.36 2.43 -10.49
C ALA A 99 15.96 2.32 -9.86
N VAL A 100 15.01 3.14 -10.32
CA VAL A 100 13.61 3.03 -9.92
C VAL A 100 13.07 1.69 -10.42
N ARG A 101 12.66 0.85 -9.47
CA ARG A 101 12.09 -0.47 -9.75
C ARG A 101 10.59 -0.44 -9.62
N LEU A 102 10.04 0.41 -8.76
CA LEU A 102 8.60 0.47 -8.53
C LEU A 102 8.21 1.87 -8.12
N GLN A 103 7.06 2.33 -8.64
CA GLN A 103 6.47 3.59 -8.23
C GLN A 103 4.98 3.39 -7.99
N ARG A 104 4.48 3.96 -6.89
CA ARG A 104 3.05 4.02 -6.59
C ARG A 104 2.69 5.42 -6.11
N SER A 105 1.51 5.88 -6.46
CA SER A 105 1.03 7.21 -6.08
C SER A 105 -0.45 7.17 -5.75
N ALA A 106 -0.86 8.08 -4.88
CA ALA A 106 -2.24 8.31 -4.50
C ALA A 106 -2.51 9.80 -4.35
N ILE A 107 -3.69 10.25 -4.75
CA ILE A 107 -4.17 11.63 -4.63
C ILE A 107 -5.48 11.59 -3.88
N LEU A 108 -5.52 12.20 -2.71
CA LEU A 108 -6.65 12.11 -1.79
C LEU A 108 -6.73 13.36 -0.92
N ALA A 109 -7.90 13.64 -0.35
CA ALA A 109 -8.11 14.75 0.56
C ALA A 109 -8.26 14.24 2.01
N TYR A 110 -7.96 15.11 2.97
CA TYR A 110 -8.30 14.85 4.37
C TYR A 110 -9.81 14.89 4.58
N SER A 111 -10.31 14.03 5.46
CA SER A 111 -11.71 14.05 5.91
C SER A 111 -11.75 14.46 7.38
N LYS A 112 -12.35 15.62 7.67
CA LYS A 112 -12.34 16.22 9.02
C LYS A 112 -12.90 15.26 10.05
N GLY A 113 -12.18 15.08 11.14
CA GLY A 113 -12.55 14.21 12.25
C GLY A 113 -12.39 12.71 11.99
N ARG A 114 -11.74 12.31 10.88
CA ARG A 114 -11.54 10.89 10.51
C ARG A 114 -10.06 10.53 10.46
N ASN A 115 -9.75 9.35 10.97
CA ASN A 115 -8.47 8.67 10.76
C ASN A 115 -8.68 7.61 9.68
N LEU A 116 -8.16 7.84 8.48
CA LEU A 116 -8.36 6.98 7.31
C LEU A 116 -7.15 6.10 7.05
N LEU A 117 -7.36 4.88 6.56
CA LEU A 117 -6.29 4.00 6.10
C LEU A 117 -6.14 4.08 4.58
N LEU A 118 -4.93 4.40 4.10
CA LEU A 118 -4.54 4.32 2.69
C LEU A 118 -3.58 3.14 2.47
N PRO A 119 -4.04 2.01 1.91
CA PRO A 119 -3.16 0.93 1.50
C PRO A 119 -2.35 1.31 0.26
N MET A 120 -1.03 1.16 0.32
CA MET A 120 -0.11 1.38 -0.81
C MET A 120 0.78 0.15 -1.05
N PRO A 121 0.21 -0.97 -1.56
CA PRO A 121 0.99 -2.16 -1.83
C PRO A 121 1.92 -1.98 -3.03
N LEU A 122 3.18 -2.35 -2.88
CA LEU A 122 4.21 -2.38 -3.92
C LEU A 122 4.20 -3.80 -4.54
N ARG A 123 3.50 -3.93 -5.67
CA ARG A 123 3.20 -5.21 -6.33
C ARG A 123 4.18 -5.54 -7.45
N MET A 124 4.47 -6.84 -7.65
CA MET A 124 5.38 -7.30 -8.70
C MET A 124 4.92 -6.91 -10.11
N ALA A 125 3.61 -6.87 -10.36
CA ALA A 125 3.05 -6.44 -11.64
C ALA A 125 3.45 -5.00 -12.03
N CYS A 126 3.93 -4.20 -11.09
CA CYS A 126 4.39 -2.83 -11.33
C CYS A 126 5.92 -2.68 -11.28
N VAL A 127 6.66 -3.78 -11.18
CA VAL A 127 8.12 -3.76 -11.18
C VAL A 127 8.65 -3.46 -12.60
N ASN A 128 9.54 -2.47 -12.69
CA ASN A 128 10.03 -1.85 -13.92
C ASN A 128 8.92 -1.33 -14.85
N PHE A 129 7.74 -1.05 -14.30
CA PHE A 129 6.64 -0.49 -15.08
C PHE A 129 6.99 0.95 -15.51
N PRO A 130 6.72 1.34 -16.76
CA PRO A 130 6.95 2.71 -17.22
C PRO A 130 6.22 3.75 -16.36
N ASP A 131 6.75 4.97 -16.28
CA ASP A 131 6.05 6.07 -15.62
C ASP A 131 4.67 6.31 -16.26
N CYS A 132 3.63 6.31 -15.43
CA CYS A 132 2.25 6.53 -15.85
C CYS A 132 1.92 8.01 -16.11
N GLY A 133 2.84 8.91 -15.76
CA GLY A 133 2.68 10.35 -15.90
C GLY A 133 1.82 10.97 -14.80
N ALA A 134 1.60 12.27 -14.91
CA ALA A 134 0.96 13.06 -13.88
C ALA A 134 -0.49 12.60 -13.58
N GLY A 135 -0.81 12.40 -12.30
CA GLY A 135 -2.16 12.06 -11.84
C GLY A 135 -2.53 10.59 -11.98
N ARG A 136 -1.60 9.75 -12.47
CA ARG A 136 -1.82 8.32 -12.68
C ARG A 136 -0.82 7.50 -11.88
N THR A 137 -1.13 6.22 -11.71
CA THR A 137 -0.27 5.27 -11.00
C THR A 137 -0.37 3.88 -11.62
N CYS A 138 0.67 3.07 -11.42
CA CYS A 138 0.59 1.66 -11.79
C CYS A 138 -0.23 0.90 -10.75
N ARG A 139 -1.26 0.18 -11.20
CA ARG A 139 -1.95 -0.87 -10.44
C ARG A 139 -2.13 -2.08 -11.36
N GLY A 140 -1.60 -3.22 -10.94
CA GLY A 140 -1.74 -4.48 -11.70
C GLY A 140 -1.16 -4.39 -13.11
N GLY A 141 -0.03 -3.72 -13.28
CA GLY A 141 0.59 -3.55 -14.61
C GLY A 141 -0.22 -2.67 -15.56
N GLN A 142 -1.01 -1.74 -15.04
CA GLN A 142 -1.74 -0.76 -15.84
C GLN A 142 -1.66 0.63 -15.23
N CYS A 143 -1.61 1.64 -16.08
CA CYS A 143 -1.80 3.00 -15.63
C CYS A 143 -3.28 3.27 -15.36
N VAL A 144 -3.61 3.58 -14.11
CA VAL A 144 -4.94 4.00 -13.67
C VAL A 144 -4.87 5.38 -13.01
N ASP A 145 -6.00 6.00 -12.72
CA ASP A 145 -6.02 7.26 -11.97
C ASP A 145 -5.47 7.04 -10.56
N ALA A 146 -4.66 7.98 -10.08
CA ALA A 146 -4.13 7.96 -8.71
C ALA A 146 -5.15 8.53 -7.71
N ILE A 147 -6.30 9.04 -8.17
CA ILE A 147 -7.31 9.64 -7.30
C ILE A 147 -7.97 8.54 -6.46
N VAL A 148 -8.05 8.76 -5.16
CA VAL A 148 -8.76 7.89 -4.21
C VAL A 148 -9.84 8.70 -3.51
N GLY A 149 -11.10 8.33 -3.71
CA GLY A 149 -12.23 9.00 -3.08
C GLY A 149 -12.34 8.71 -1.58
N ASP A 150 -12.94 9.63 -0.81
CA ASP A 150 -13.15 9.47 0.64
C ASP A 150 -14.00 8.22 0.99
N THR A 151 -14.87 7.80 0.07
CA THR A 151 -15.70 6.58 0.23
C THR A 151 -14.94 5.28 -0.07
N GLU A 152 -13.79 5.36 -0.72
CA GLU A 152 -12.91 4.22 -0.98
C GLU A 152 -11.97 3.95 0.20
N LEU A 153 -11.77 4.96 1.06
CA LEU A 153 -10.97 4.84 2.27
C LEU A 153 -11.84 4.42 3.44
N ARG A 154 -11.36 3.40 4.17
CA ARG A 154 -11.94 2.98 5.43
C ARG A 154 -11.29 3.71 6.59
N ASP A 155 -11.99 3.73 7.72
CA ASP A 155 -11.38 4.20 8.96
C ASP A 155 -10.23 3.27 9.36
N PHE A 156 -9.15 3.85 9.88
CA PHE A 156 -8.01 3.11 10.39
C PHE A 156 -8.40 2.32 11.63
N VAL A 157 -8.22 1.01 11.56
CA VAL A 157 -8.35 0.10 12.68
C VAL A 157 -7.00 -0.55 12.92
N GLU A 158 -6.40 -0.27 14.08
CA GLU A 158 -5.06 -0.73 14.44
C GLU A 158 -4.87 -2.24 14.24
N THR A 159 -5.88 -3.05 14.60
CA THR A 159 -5.82 -4.52 14.50
C THR A 159 -5.86 -5.05 13.06
N GLU A 160 -6.20 -4.22 12.09
CA GLU A 160 -6.16 -4.61 10.66
C GLU A 160 -4.80 -4.33 10.03
N VAL A 161 -3.97 -3.52 10.69
CA VAL A 161 -2.66 -3.10 10.21
C VAL A 161 -1.55 -3.77 11.01
N PHE A 162 -1.71 -3.87 12.32
CA PHE A 162 -0.78 -4.50 13.24
C PHE A 162 -1.38 -5.77 13.82
N ALA A 163 -0.73 -6.91 13.56
CA ALA A 163 -1.07 -8.15 14.24
C ALA A 163 -0.77 -7.99 15.74
N ARG A 164 -1.81 -8.00 16.59
CA ARG A 164 -1.61 -8.00 18.03
C ARG A 164 -1.01 -9.34 18.48
N PRO A 165 -0.15 -9.36 19.53
CA PRO A 165 0.26 -10.60 20.16
C PRO A 165 -0.96 -11.43 20.58
N GLY A 166 -1.10 -12.64 20.03
CA GLY A 166 -2.25 -13.52 20.26
C GLY A 166 -3.54 -13.17 19.47
N GLY A 167 -3.49 -12.16 18.60
CA GLY A 167 -4.57 -11.85 17.64
C GLY A 167 -4.53 -12.72 16.39
N ALA A 168 -5.60 -12.69 15.60
CA ALA A 168 -5.63 -13.34 14.29
C ALA A 168 -4.75 -12.55 13.30
N CYS A 169 -3.84 -13.25 12.63
CA CYS A 169 -3.01 -12.73 11.55
C CYS A 169 -2.89 -13.79 10.46
N PHE A 170 -2.48 -13.38 9.27
CA PHE A 170 -2.25 -14.28 8.14
C PHE A 170 -0.79 -14.74 8.12
N ASP A 171 -0.56 -16.03 8.43
CA ASP A 171 0.74 -16.68 8.31
C ASP A 171 0.88 -17.23 6.89
N GLU A 172 1.52 -16.47 6.00
CA GLU A 172 1.64 -16.84 4.58
C GLU A 172 2.33 -18.20 4.38
N ALA A 173 3.39 -18.48 5.14
CA ALA A 173 4.13 -19.73 5.01
C ALA A 173 3.31 -20.95 5.47
N ALA A 174 2.52 -20.80 6.53
CA ALA A 174 1.60 -21.85 6.95
C ALA A 174 0.41 -22.00 5.99
N CYS A 175 -0.16 -20.89 5.54
CA CYS A 175 -1.37 -20.86 4.70
C CYS A 175 -1.13 -21.30 3.25
N LEU A 176 0.08 -21.10 2.73
CA LEU A 176 0.49 -21.60 1.41
C LEU A 176 1.19 -22.95 1.47
N ARG A 177 1.26 -23.59 2.65
CA ARG A 177 1.82 -24.93 2.79
C ARG A 177 0.97 -25.93 2.03
N GLY A 178 1.60 -26.64 1.09
CA GLY A 178 0.90 -27.63 0.27
C GLY A 178 0.07 -27.02 -0.86
N ALA A 179 0.29 -25.73 -1.19
CA ALA A 179 -0.34 -25.10 -2.34
C ALA A 179 -0.12 -25.95 -3.60
N ALA A 180 -1.19 -26.18 -4.35
CA ALA A 180 -1.18 -26.96 -5.57
C ALA A 180 -1.13 -26.04 -6.78
N ARG A 181 -0.25 -26.34 -7.74
CA ARG A 181 -0.25 -25.66 -9.03
C ARG A 181 -1.56 -25.95 -9.77
N VAL A 182 -2.15 -24.92 -10.36
CA VAL A 182 -3.36 -25.01 -11.16
C VAL A 182 -3.13 -24.45 -12.57
N ASP A 183 -3.86 -24.98 -13.54
CA ASP A 183 -3.87 -24.43 -14.90
C ASP A 183 -4.84 -23.25 -14.97
N VAL A 184 -4.43 -22.19 -15.67
CA VAL A 184 -5.25 -21.01 -15.93
C VAL A 184 -5.69 -21.02 -17.38
N SER A 185 -6.99 -20.88 -17.62
CA SER A 185 -7.55 -20.80 -18.97
C SER A 185 -7.37 -19.41 -19.57
N ALA A 186 -7.57 -19.31 -20.90
CA ALA A 186 -7.42 -18.06 -21.65
C ALA A 186 -8.37 -16.92 -21.19
N ASP A 187 -9.44 -17.25 -20.48
CA ASP A 187 -10.37 -16.29 -19.86
C ASP A 187 -9.97 -15.89 -18.42
N CYS A 188 -8.72 -16.19 -18.03
CA CYS A 188 -8.13 -15.90 -16.73
C CYS A 188 -8.75 -16.67 -15.56
N THR A 189 -9.55 -17.72 -15.82
CA THR A 189 -10.16 -18.52 -14.76
C THR A 189 -9.33 -19.75 -14.42
N PHE A 190 -9.49 -20.25 -13.20
CA PHE A 190 -8.78 -21.43 -12.69
C PHE A 190 -9.65 -22.23 -11.73
N PRO A 191 -9.42 -23.55 -11.61
CA PRO A 191 -10.10 -24.38 -10.62
C PRO A 191 -9.62 -24.03 -9.22
N MET A 192 -10.54 -23.99 -8.26
CA MET A 192 -10.22 -23.88 -6.84
C MET A 192 -11.26 -24.63 -6.03
N ALA A 193 -10.95 -25.06 -4.81
CA ALA A 193 -11.93 -25.72 -3.93
C ALA A 193 -12.01 -24.98 -2.60
N GLY A 194 -13.23 -24.80 -2.09
CA GLY A 194 -13.47 -24.20 -0.78
C GLY A 194 -12.97 -22.75 -0.67
N ASP A 195 -12.80 -22.29 0.58
CA ASP A 195 -12.20 -21.01 0.90
C ASP A 195 -10.68 -21.14 0.84
N GLY A 196 -10.05 -20.43 -0.09
CA GLY A 196 -8.65 -20.67 -0.39
C GLY A 196 -7.92 -19.40 -0.80
N ASN A 197 -6.60 -19.49 -0.78
CA ASN A 197 -5.66 -18.46 -1.12
C ASN A 197 -5.05 -18.75 -2.48
N VAL A 198 -4.75 -17.68 -3.23
CA VAL A 198 -4.15 -17.76 -4.56
C VAL A 198 -2.80 -17.08 -4.50
N ALA A 199 -1.79 -17.72 -5.07
CA ALA A 199 -0.45 -17.17 -5.16
C ALA A 199 0.13 -17.33 -6.57
N LEU A 200 1.07 -16.46 -6.92
CA LEU A 200 1.81 -16.50 -8.17
C LEU A 200 3.31 -16.68 -7.91
N VAL A 201 3.98 -17.37 -8.81
CA VAL A 201 5.44 -17.29 -8.96
C VAL A 201 5.75 -16.27 -10.05
N TRP A 202 6.65 -15.34 -9.78
CA TRP A 202 7.06 -14.30 -10.73
C TRP A 202 8.48 -14.56 -11.26
N GLU A 203 8.77 -14.13 -12.48
CA GLU A 203 10.10 -14.27 -13.10
C GLU A 203 11.17 -13.54 -12.29
N ALA A 204 10.85 -12.36 -11.75
CA ALA A 204 11.75 -11.63 -10.85
C ALA A 204 11.89 -12.24 -9.45
N ALA A 205 10.99 -13.14 -9.03
CA ALA A 205 11.01 -13.83 -7.73
C ALA A 205 10.68 -15.33 -7.87
N PRO A 206 11.50 -16.12 -8.59
CA PRO A 206 11.12 -17.44 -9.09
C PRO A 206 11.03 -18.53 -8.01
N THR A 207 11.49 -18.23 -6.79
CA THR A 207 11.49 -19.17 -5.65
C THR A 207 10.40 -18.86 -4.62
N ARG A 208 9.56 -17.85 -4.87
CA ARG A 208 8.57 -17.35 -3.91
C ARG A 208 7.15 -17.49 -4.46
N LEU A 209 6.24 -17.89 -3.57
CA LEU A 209 4.80 -17.82 -3.81
C LEU A 209 4.30 -16.48 -3.27
N LEU A 210 3.95 -15.56 -4.17
CA LEU A 210 3.43 -14.25 -3.80
C LEU A 210 1.91 -14.27 -3.80
N LEU A 211 1.36 -14.05 -2.61
CA LEU A 211 -0.06 -14.11 -2.35
C LEU A 211 -0.84 -12.96 -3.01
N LEU A 212 -1.90 -13.31 -3.74
CA LEU A 212 -2.86 -12.36 -4.29
C LEU A 212 -3.99 -12.08 -3.29
N THR A 213 -4.36 -10.80 -3.17
CA THR A 213 -5.46 -10.39 -2.29
C THR A 213 -6.82 -10.79 -2.87
N ALA A 214 -7.63 -11.51 -2.09
CA ALA A 214 -8.97 -11.88 -2.51
C ALA A 214 -9.88 -10.64 -2.63
N GLY A 215 -10.68 -10.60 -3.69
CA GLY A 215 -11.61 -9.51 -3.99
C GLY A 215 -10.98 -8.27 -4.65
N ASP A 216 -9.65 -8.26 -4.86
CA ASP A 216 -8.99 -7.16 -5.57
C ASP A 216 -9.07 -7.36 -7.09
N ALA A 217 -10.00 -6.65 -7.72
CA ALA A 217 -10.25 -6.74 -9.16
C ALA A 217 -9.09 -6.23 -10.04
N GLN A 218 -8.17 -5.44 -9.49
CA GLN A 218 -7.05 -4.85 -10.26
C GLN A 218 -5.76 -5.65 -10.06
N GLU A 219 -5.47 -6.06 -8.83
CA GLU A 219 -4.14 -6.59 -8.45
C GLU A 219 -4.20 -7.97 -7.81
N GLY A 220 -5.39 -8.53 -7.59
CA GLY A 220 -5.55 -9.83 -6.93
C GLY A 220 -6.34 -10.83 -7.75
N TRP A 221 -7.37 -11.40 -7.15
CA TRP A 221 -8.24 -12.38 -7.79
C TRP A 221 -9.66 -12.28 -7.21
N THR A 222 -10.63 -12.82 -7.93
CA THR A 222 -12.03 -12.85 -7.50
C THR A 222 -12.60 -14.25 -7.60
N ARG A 223 -13.48 -14.59 -6.67
CA ARG A 223 -14.23 -15.84 -6.70
C ARG A 223 -15.44 -15.69 -7.63
N GLN A 224 -15.51 -16.55 -8.64
CA GLN A 224 -16.65 -16.60 -9.58
C GLN A 224 -17.70 -17.62 -9.12
N SER A 225 -17.26 -18.72 -8.50
CA SER A 225 -18.11 -19.75 -7.91
C SER A 225 -17.35 -20.50 -6.81
N PRO A 226 -17.99 -21.41 -6.03
CA PRO A 226 -17.28 -22.25 -5.06
C PRO A 226 -16.10 -23.05 -5.64
N GLU A 227 -16.16 -23.37 -6.94
CA GLU A 227 -15.17 -24.20 -7.63
C GLU A 227 -14.26 -23.42 -8.61
N ARG A 228 -14.42 -22.09 -8.68
CA ARG A 228 -13.77 -21.28 -9.73
C ARG A 228 -13.35 -19.90 -9.23
N GLY A 229 -12.07 -19.59 -9.43
CA GLY A 229 -11.51 -18.26 -9.28
C GLY A 229 -11.20 -17.62 -10.64
N GLN A 230 -10.97 -16.32 -10.62
CA GLN A 230 -10.52 -15.53 -11.77
C GLN A 230 -9.42 -14.55 -11.32
N LEU A 231 -8.30 -14.55 -12.04
CA LEU A 231 -7.22 -13.59 -11.79
C LEU A 231 -7.67 -12.18 -12.19
N SER A 232 -7.12 -11.17 -11.52
CA SER A 232 -7.22 -9.80 -12.01
C SER A 232 -6.59 -9.68 -13.40
N ARG A 233 -6.94 -8.61 -14.12
CA ARG A 233 -6.40 -8.39 -15.47
C ARG A 233 -4.87 -8.36 -15.47
N GLY A 234 -4.26 -7.67 -14.50
CA GLY A 234 -2.81 -7.56 -14.40
C GLY A 234 -2.09 -8.89 -14.24
N ALA A 235 -2.56 -9.69 -13.27
CA ALA A 235 -2.04 -11.03 -13.02
C ALA A 235 -2.26 -11.97 -14.21
N CYS A 236 -3.41 -11.86 -14.88
CA CYS A 236 -3.69 -12.69 -16.05
C CYS A 236 -2.82 -12.35 -17.25
N VAL A 237 -2.69 -11.04 -17.56
CA VAL A 237 -1.86 -10.59 -18.68
C VAL A 237 -0.39 -10.95 -18.42
N SER A 238 0.14 -10.73 -17.21
CA SER A 238 1.51 -11.12 -16.90
C SER A 238 1.77 -12.62 -17.02
N LEU A 239 0.76 -13.47 -16.84
CA LEU A 239 0.87 -14.93 -16.97
C LEU A 239 0.76 -15.41 -18.43
N LEU A 240 -0.22 -14.85 -19.16
CA LEU A 240 -0.63 -15.35 -20.47
C LEU A 240 -0.05 -14.57 -21.66
N ASP A 241 0.68 -13.48 -21.42
CA ASP A 241 1.35 -12.71 -22.48
C ASP A 241 2.40 -13.58 -23.20
N PRO A 242 2.22 -13.87 -24.51
CA PRO A 242 3.19 -14.65 -25.27
C PRO A 242 4.45 -13.85 -25.64
N GLU A 243 4.48 -12.54 -25.42
CA GLU A 243 5.59 -11.68 -25.80
C GLU A 243 6.86 -11.99 -24.97
N THR A 244 7.90 -12.39 -25.70
CA THR A 244 9.20 -12.75 -25.11
C THR A 244 10.10 -11.54 -24.89
N ASP A 245 9.91 -10.47 -25.67
CA ASP A 245 10.64 -9.22 -25.56
C ASP A 245 10.06 -8.36 -24.43
N VAL A 246 10.79 -8.25 -23.32
CA VAL A 246 10.38 -7.49 -22.12
C VAL A 246 9.95 -6.05 -22.44
N GLN A 247 10.52 -5.42 -23.48
CA GLN A 247 10.18 -4.04 -23.85
C GLN A 247 8.84 -3.92 -24.57
N LYS A 248 8.27 -5.03 -25.03
CA LYS A 248 6.99 -5.08 -25.74
C LYS A 248 5.86 -5.68 -24.91
N ARG A 249 6.19 -6.31 -23.78
CA ARG A 249 5.20 -6.85 -22.84
C ARG A 249 4.32 -5.74 -22.31
N GLU A 250 3.05 -6.05 -22.08
CA GLU A 250 2.14 -5.10 -21.42
C GLU A 250 2.50 -4.96 -19.93
N VAL A 251 2.78 -6.09 -19.27
CA VAL A 251 3.31 -6.13 -17.91
C VAL A 251 4.77 -6.57 -17.98
N PRO A 252 5.75 -5.73 -17.57
CA PRO A 252 7.16 -6.04 -17.79
C PRO A 252 7.63 -7.33 -17.12
N ASP A 253 7.19 -7.56 -15.88
CA ASP A 253 7.47 -8.80 -15.15
C ASP A 253 6.43 -9.87 -15.47
N ARG A 254 6.89 -11.12 -15.56
CA ARG A 254 6.07 -12.23 -16.02
C ARG A 254 5.69 -13.13 -14.85
N ALA A 255 4.40 -13.42 -14.70
CA ALA A 255 3.97 -14.51 -13.83
C ALA A 255 4.23 -15.84 -14.54
N LEU A 256 4.77 -16.81 -13.82
CA LEU A 256 5.19 -18.11 -14.35
C LEU A 256 4.14 -19.19 -14.08
N GLU A 257 3.60 -19.20 -12.86
CA GLU A 257 2.75 -20.28 -12.35
C GLU A 257 1.73 -19.73 -11.35
N VAL A 258 0.59 -20.42 -11.24
CA VAL A 258 -0.48 -20.10 -10.29
C VAL A 258 -0.68 -21.27 -9.34
N PHE A 259 -0.82 -20.93 -8.06
CA PHE A 259 -1.01 -21.90 -6.99
C PHE A 259 -2.26 -21.56 -6.18
N VAL A 260 -2.96 -22.60 -5.74
CA VAL A 260 -4.12 -22.50 -4.85
C VAL A 260 -3.84 -23.30 -3.58
N ALA A 261 -4.18 -22.73 -2.42
CA ALA A 261 -4.09 -23.38 -1.12
C ALA A 261 -5.38 -23.18 -0.32
N ASP A 262 -5.80 -24.18 0.45
CA ASP A 262 -7.05 -24.18 1.23
C ASP A 262 -6.80 -24.34 2.75
N ALA A 263 -5.54 -24.23 3.18
CA ALA A 263 -5.14 -24.43 4.57
C ALA A 263 -5.65 -23.33 5.52
N CYS A 264 -6.05 -22.17 4.98
CA CYS A 264 -6.49 -21.00 5.73
C CYS A 264 -7.64 -20.29 5.03
N PRO A 265 -8.43 -19.47 5.77
CA PRO A 265 -9.35 -18.51 5.17
C PRO A 265 -8.66 -17.56 4.17
N GLU A 266 -9.45 -16.97 3.29
CA GLU A 266 -8.95 -16.04 2.26
C GLU A 266 -8.24 -14.84 2.89
N LYS A 267 -7.06 -14.49 2.37
CA LYS A 267 -6.40 -13.24 2.70
C LYS A 267 -7.14 -12.07 2.05
N THR A 268 -7.73 -11.23 2.89
CA THR A 268 -8.27 -9.93 2.49
C THR A 268 -7.33 -8.79 2.90
N ALA A 269 -7.61 -7.58 2.44
CA ALA A 269 -6.91 -6.37 2.87
C ALA A 269 -7.11 -6.04 4.36
N ALA A 270 -8.11 -6.64 5.03
CA ALA A 270 -8.42 -6.39 6.45
C ALA A 270 -7.64 -7.26 7.43
N VAL A 271 -7.05 -8.37 6.97
CA VAL A 271 -6.27 -9.27 7.82
C VAL A 271 -4.80 -8.88 7.72
N PRO A 272 -4.12 -8.50 8.83
CA PRO A 272 -2.70 -8.21 8.79
C PRO A 272 -1.89 -9.50 8.63
N TYR A 273 -0.66 -9.39 8.15
CA TYR A 273 0.28 -10.50 8.13
C TYR A 273 0.81 -10.79 9.53
N CYS A 274 1.12 -12.05 9.81
CA CYS A 274 1.86 -12.38 11.02
C CYS A 274 3.29 -11.84 10.92
N PRO A 275 3.91 -11.41 12.04
CA PRO A 275 5.33 -11.06 12.04
C PRO A 275 6.17 -12.26 11.61
N ALA A 276 6.99 -12.09 10.57
CA ALA A 276 7.86 -13.15 10.04
C ALA A 276 9.32 -12.87 10.43
N ALA A 277 10.04 -13.91 10.86
CA ALA A 277 11.43 -13.79 11.31
C ALA A 277 12.43 -13.52 10.17
N ASP A 278 12.03 -13.75 8.93
CA ASP A 278 12.82 -13.49 7.72
C ASP A 278 12.65 -12.05 7.20
N GLY A 279 11.87 -11.21 7.90
CA GLY A 279 11.65 -9.83 7.54
C GLY A 279 10.65 -9.64 6.41
N HIS A 280 9.89 -10.66 6.01
CA HIS A 280 8.77 -10.47 5.10
C HIS A 280 7.74 -9.49 5.70
N SER A 281 7.79 -8.26 5.20
CA SER A 281 6.90 -7.17 5.60
C SER A 281 5.69 -7.12 4.69
N GLY A 282 4.82 -8.12 4.83
CA GLY A 282 3.41 -7.86 4.61
C GLY A 282 2.93 -6.77 5.59
N ILE A 283 1.87 -6.03 5.27
CA ILE A 283 1.26 -5.06 6.21
C ILE A 283 1.04 -5.79 7.55
N GLY A 284 1.87 -5.48 8.56
CA GLY A 284 1.85 -6.15 9.88
C GLY A 284 3.20 -6.61 10.46
N ALA A 285 4.31 -6.60 9.72
CA ALA A 285 5.59 -7.13 10.25
C ALA A 285 6.53 -6.11 10.92
N ALA A 286 6.14 -4.83 11.07
CA ALA A 286 6.99 -3.90 11.82
C ALA A 286 6.86 -4.15 13.32
N HIS A 287 8.01 -4.33 13.95
CA HIS A 287 8.20 -4.31 15.38
C HIS A 287 8.36 -2.88 15.91
#